data_AF-A0A959QME8-F1
#
_entry.id   AF-A0A959QME8-F1
#
_cell.length_a   1.000
_cell.length_b   1.000
_cell.length_c   1.000
_cell.angle_alpha   90.00
_cell.angle_beta   90.00
_cell.angle_gamma   90.00
#
_symmetry.space_group_name_H-M   'P 1'
#
loop_
_entity.id
_entity.type
_entity.pdbx_description
1 polymer ?
#
loop_
_entity_poly.entity_id
_entity_poly.type
_entity_poly.pdbx_seq_one_letter_code
_entity_poly.pdbx_strand_id
1 'polypeptide(L)'
;MKNVLLIAMVCLLGFSASAQTGSIGGIVYGDSTKTNQNDTFKVWLIVFNSQTNILSAVDSQIVVGWGQAQYDFKAKPNGSYRTKAAHLNGPTSGTGYLPTYHSSTFMSSPVLWSNASVITHTGTINMGNHIYLAYGTVTNGPGFIGGNVSQGANKGTSSGIPNMTVLLMDANSNPIKFTTTDANGDYSFDNLPFGTYKVYPENLGDATTPASITIDATHTTMNGIIFERSSTNKTITLVTTSVANVSGKTLDLSVYPNPAHNVVNINWGTYTQNVATVVISDVTGKKVYAAQVSMNANTTVDVSSLNSGMYFMSINSANGSNTQKMLIQ
;
A
#
# COMPACT_ATOMS: atom_id res chain seq x y z
N MET A 1 -14.47 -54.60 0.37
CA MET A 1 -15.94 -54.38 0.25
C MET A 1 -16.48 -54.34 1.67
N LYS A 2 -16.68 -53.16 2.25
CA LYS A 2 -17.92 -52.34 2.30
C LYS A 2 -18.81 -52.70 3.50
N ASN A 3 -18.95 -51.72 4.42
CA ASN A 3 -20.09 -51.37 5.31
C ASN A 3 -19.49 -50.62 6.52
N VAL A 4 -19.46 -49.28 6.63
CA VAL A 4 -20.50 -48.23 6.68
C VAL A 4 -21.35 -48.26 7.97
N LEU A 5 -21.56 -47.04 8.53
CA LEU A 5 -22.30 -46.60 9.73
C LEU A 5 -21.48 -46.61 11.04
N LEU A 6 -21.43 -45.59 11.90
CA LEU A 6 -22.36 -44.49 12.18
C LEU A 6 -21.63 -43.45 13.07
N ILE A 7 -21.51 -42.17 12.70
CA ILE A 7 -21.27 -41.08 13.67
C ILE A 7 -22.27 -39.95 13.41
N ALA A 8 -22.83 -39.50 14.51
CA ALA A 8 -24.13 -38.86 14.65
C ALA A 8 -24.26 -37.47 14.01
N MET A 9 -25.42 -37.33 13.40
CA MET A 9 -26.18 -36.13 13.07
C MET A 9 -26.38 -35.26 14.32
N VAL A 10 -25.86 -34.03 14.31
CA VAL A 10 -26.25 -32.98 15.26
C VAL A 10 -27.18 -32.00 14.56
N CYS A 11 -28.44 -32.10 14.96
CA CYS A 11 -29.45 -31.06 15.12
C CYS A 11 -29.62 -29.96 14.06
N LEU A 12 -30.73 -30.16 13.35
CA LEU A 12 -31.58 -29.23 12.62
C LEU A 12 -31.81 -27.87 13.34
N LEU A 13 -31.36 -26.77 12.74
CA LEU A 13 -32.11 -25.52 12.77
C LEU A 13 -32.68 -25.30 11.38
N GLY A 14 -34.00 -25.31 11.29
CA GLY A 14 -34.74 -25.28 10.04
C GLY A 14 -34.47 -24.01 9.24
N PHE A 15 -33.77 -24.16 8.13
CA PHE A 15 -34.08 -23.41 6.93
C PHE A 15 -34.74 -24.39 5.98
N SER A 16 -36.03 -24.23 5.73
CA SER A 16 -36.64 -24.77 4.53
C SER A 16 -35.85 -24.21 3.35
N ALA A 17 -34.99 -25.04 2.75
CA ALA A 17 -34.36 -24.72 1.48
C ALA A 17 -35.46 -24.73 0.41
N SER A 18 -36.16 -23.60 0.29
CA SER A 18 -36.75 -23.22 -0.99
C SER A 18 -35.64 -23.39 -2.02
N ALA A 19 -35.90 -24.18 -3.06
CA ALA A 19 -34.98 -24.29 -4.19
C ALA A 19 -34.80 -22.87 -4.75
N GLN A 20 -33.70 -22.21 -4.40
CA GLN A 20 -33.45 -20.87 -4.89
C GLN A 20 -33.23 -20.95 -6.40
N THR A 21 -34.20 -20.43 -7.14
CA THR A 21 -34.14 -20.27 -8.60
C THR A 21 -33.38 -19.01 -9.00
N GLY A 22 -33.04 -18.15 -8.04
CA GLY A 22 -32.29 -16.93 -8.25
C GLY A 22 -30.85 -17.19 -8.69
N SER A 23 -30.30 -16.23 -9.43
CA SER A 23 -28.92 -16.28 -9.87
C SER A 23 -28.28 -14.91 -9.93
N ILE A 24 -26.95 -14.86 -9.89
CA ILE A 24 -26.16 -13.64 -9.99
C ILE A 24 -25.29 -13.75 -11.24
N GLY A 25 -25.51 -12.88 -12.21
CA GLY A 25 -24.83 -13.00 -13.50
C GLY A 25 -24.66 -11.67 -14.22
N GLY A 26 -23.88 -11.75 -15.28
CA GLY A 26 -23.47 -10.61 -16.08
C GLY A 26 -22.60 -11.03 -17.24
N ILE A 27 -21.99 -10.04 -17.88
CA ILE A 27 -21.05 -10.24 -18.99
C ILE A 27 -19.71 -9.64 -18.57
N VAL A 28 -18.65 -10.40 -18.76
CA VAL A 28 -17.28 -9.89 -18.70
C VAL A 28 -16.93 -9.37 -20.09
N TYR A 29 -16.52 -8.11 -20.16
CA TYR A 29 -16.01 -7.47 -21.36
C TYR A 29 -14.49 -7.40 -21.29
N GLY A 30 -13.83 -8.04 -22.25
CA GLY A 30 -12.39 -7.95 -22.50
C GLY A 30 -12.10 -6.98 -23.63
N ASP A 31 -11.41 -7.45 -24.67
CA ASP A 31 -11.05 -6.63 -25.84
C ASP A 31 -12.21 -6.51 -26.82
N SER A 32 -12.92 -5.39 -26.75
CA SER A 32 -13.99 -5.06 -27.71
C SER A 32 -13.47 -4.78 -29.12
N THR A 33 -12.16 -4.59 -29.31
CA THR A 33 -11.54 -4.32 -30.61
C THR A 33 -11.11 -5.59 -31.35
N LYS A 34 -11.11 -6.75 -30.67
CA LYS A 34 -10.76 -8.05 -31.26
C LYS A 34 -11.98 -8.95 -31.31
N THR A 35 -12.56 -9.08 -32.50
CA THR A 35 -13.83 -9.80 -32.72
C THR A 35 -13.70 -11.32 -32.85
N ASN A 36 -12.49 -11.88 -32.87
CA ASN A 36 -12.22 -13.30 -33.18
C ASN A 36 -11.21 -13.98 -32.24
N GLN A 37 -11.07 -13.54 -30.98
CA GLN A 37 -10.27 -14.27 -29.98
C GLN A 37 -11.17 -15.08 -29.04
N ASN A 38 -10.81 -16.34 -28.81
CA ASN A 38 -11.40 -17.14 -27.72
C ASN A 38 -10.81 -16.65 -26.39
N ASP A 39 -11.42 -15.59 -25.86
CA ASP A 39 -11.08 -15.08 -24.55
C ASP A 39 -11.65 -15.98 -23.49
N THR A 40 -10.79 -16.39 -22.57
CA THR A 40 -11.17 -17.17 -21.39
C THR A 40 -11.01 -16.29 -20.18
N PHE A 41 -12.06 -16.22 -19.36
CA PHE A 41 -12.09 -15.43 -18.14
C PHE A 41 -12.38 -16.34 -16.96
N LYS A 42 -11.72 -16.07 -15.84
CA LYS A 42 -12.12 -16.62 -14.53
C LYS A 42 -12.89 -15.55 -13.79
N VAL A 43 -14.11 -15.87 -13.39
CA VAL A 43 -14.99 -15.01 -12.59
C VAL A 43 -15.12 -15.59 -11.20
N TRP A 44 -14.95 -14.77 -10.17
CA TRP A 44 -15.15 -15.13 -8.78
C TRP A 44 -16.38 -14.44 -8.22
N LEU A 45 -17.15 -15.18 -7.42
CA LEU A 45 -18.19 -14.63 -6.56
C LEU A 45 -17.63 -14.48 -5.15
N ILE A 46 -17.72 -13.27 -4.60
CA ILE A 46 -17.12 -12.91 -3.33
C ILE A 46 -18.23 -12.50 -2.36
N VAL A 47 -18.21 -13.07 -1.15
CA VAL A 47 -19.13 -12.73 -0.07
C VAL A 47 -18.41 -11.95 1.00
N PHE A 48 -19.09 -10.92 1.51
CA PHE A 48 -18.70 -10.26 2.74
C PHE A 48 -19.44 -10.90 3.91
N ASN A 49 -18.68 -11.53 4.82
CA ASN A 49 -19.24 -12.00 6.08
C ASN A 49 -19.18 -10.86 7.10
N SER A 50 -20.33 -10.28 7.44
CA SER A 50 -20.45 -9.14 8.36
C SER A 50 -20.11 -9.46 9.82
N GLN A 51 -20.08 -10.75 10.21
CA GLN A 51 -19.74 -11.18 11.57
C GLN A 51 -18.23 -11.24 11.76
N THR A 52 -17.50 -11.59 10.71
CA THR A 52 -16.04 -11.74 10.73
C THR A 52 -15.32 -10.58 10.03
N ASN A 53 -16.05 -9.71 9.34
CA ASN A 53 -15.52 -8.67 8.46
C ASN A 53 -14.55 -9.22 7.39
N ILE A 54 -14.79 -10.46 6.93
CA ILE A 54 -13.94 -11.13 5.94
C ILE A 54 -14.64 -11.15 4.58
N LEU A 55 -13.91 -10.75 3.55
CA LEU A 55 -14.25 -11.03 2.15
C LEU A 55 -13.64 -12.37 1.76
N SER A 56 -14.46 -13.26 1.20
CA SER A 56 -14.00 -14.58 0.73
C SER A 56 -14.60 -14.91 -0.62
N ALA A 57 -13.80 -15.50 -1.52
CA ALA A 57 -14.30 -16.08 -2.74
C ALA A 57 -15.06 -17.37 -2.40
N VAL A 58 -16.37 -17.40 -2.67
CA VAL A 58 -17.27 -18.52 -2.33
C VAL A 58 -17.62 -19.39 -3.53
N ASP A 59 -17.41 -18.88 -4.74
CA ASP A 59 -17.62 -19.61 -5.98
C ASP A 59 -16.73 -19.03 -7.09
N SER A 60 -16.50 -19.81 -8.14
CA SER A 60 -15.84 -19.34 -9.34
C SER A 60 -16.30 -20.08 -10.58
N GLN A 61 -16.34 -19.38 -11.70
CA GLN A 61 -16.67 -19.94 -13.01
C GLN A 61 -15.56 -19.58 -14.01
N ILE A 62 -15.22 -20.51 -14.89
CA ILE A 62 -14.45 -20.20 -16.10
C ILE A 62 -15.46 -20.04 -17.23
N VAL A 63 -15.37 -18.91 -17.94
CA VAL A 63 -16.26 -18.56 -19.04
C VAL A 63 -15.43 -18.24 -20.27
N VAL A 64 -15.94 -18.62 -21.44
CA VAL A 64 -15.27 -18.43 -22.72
C VAL A 64 -16.20 -17.65 -23.64
N GLY A 65 -15.64 -16.72 -24.40
CA GLY A 65 -16.39 -16.03 -25.44
C GLY A 65 -15.49 -15.21 -26.36
N TRP A 66 -16.11 -14.41 -27.22
CA TRP A 66 -15.41 -13.64 -28.26
C TRP A 66 -15.38 -12.16 -27.88
N GLY A 67 -14.32 -11.72 -27.22
CA GLY A 67 -14.20 -10.37 -26.64
C GLY A 67 -15.10 -10.13 -25.42
N GLN A 68 -16.13 -10.96 -25.22
CA GLN A 68 -17.03 -10.93 -24.08
C GLN A 68 -17.53 -12.33 -23.73
N ALA A 69 -17.81 -12.59 -22.46
CA ALA A 69 -18.30 -13.88 -21.99
C ALA A 69 -19.35 -13.72 -20.87
N GLN A 70 -20.45 -14.48 -20.97
CA GLN A 70 -21.51 -14.48 -19.96
C GLN A 70 -21.14 -15.40 -18.80
N TYR A 71 -21.37 -14.94 -17.57
CA TYR A 71 -21.25 -15.74 -16.35
C TYR A 71 -22.57 -15.74 -15.57
N ASP A 72 -22.81 -16.81 -14.81
CA ASP A 72 -24.06 -16.99 -14.09
C ASP A 72 -23.91 -17.95 -12.89
N PHE A 73 -23.91 -17.38 -11.69
CA PHE A 73 -23.86 -18.12 -10.43
C PHE A 73 -25.27 -18.47 -9.97
N LYS A 74 -25.67 -19.74 -10.14
CA LYS A 74 -27.00 -20.25 -9.79
C LYS A 74 -27.17 -20.53 -8.30
N ALA A 75 -28.41 -20.45 -7.82
CA ALA A 75 -28.87 -20.92 -6.51
C ALA A 75 -28.05 -20.36 -5.33
N LYS A 76 -27.87 -19.03 -5.30
CA LYS A 76 -27.11 -18.35 -4.24
C LYS A 76 -28.04 -17.80 -3.14
N PRO A 77 -27.68 -17.97 -1.85
CA PRO A 77 -28.48 -17.46 -0.75
C PRO A 77 -28.66 -15.94 -0.82
N ASN A 78 -29.72 -15.43 -0.22
CA ASN A 78 -29.89 -13.98 -0.07
C ASN A 78 -28.67 -13.40 0.64
N GLY A 79 -28.13 -12.28 0.16
CA GLY A 79 -26.91 -11.72 0.72
C GLY A 79 -26.26 -10.65 -0.14
N SER A 80 -25.13 -10.17 0.34
CA SER A 80 -24.31 -9.15 -0.31
C SER A 80 -23.10 -9.79 -0.98
N TYR A 81 -23.00 -9.60 -2.28
CA TYR A 81 -21.98 -10.21 -3.12
C TYR A 81 -21.16 -9.15 -3.84
N ARG A 82 -19.99 -9.56 -4.33
CA ARG A 82 -19.20 -8.85 -5.32
C ARG A 82 -18.73 -9.86 -6.36
N THR A 83 -18.47 -9.40 -7.57
CA THR A 83 -17.85 -10.24 -8.60
C THR A 83 -16.54 -9.63 -9.06
N LYS A 84 -15.55 -10.50 -9.30
CA LYS A 84 -14.23 -10.16 -9.83
C LYS A 84 -13.99 -11.01 -11.06
N ALA A 85 -13.38 -10.48 -12.11
CA ALA A 85 -12.96 -11.27 -13.26
C ALA A 85 -11.47 -11.03 -13.57
N ALA A 86 -10.81 -12.06 -14.07
CA ALA A 86 -9.46 -11.99 -14.62
C ALA A 86 -9.42 -12.73 -15.96
N HIS A 87 -8.65 -12.19 -16.90
CA HIS A 87 -8.39 -12.82 -18.18
C HIS A 87 -7.33 -13.92 -18.02
N LEU A 88 -7.57 -15.11 -18.57
CA LEU A 88 -6.69 -16.29 -18.40
C LEU A 88 -5.79 -16.55 -19.60
N ASN A 89 -6.14 -16.08 -20.80
CA ASN A 89 -5.39 -16.36 -22.04
C ASN A 89 -4.50 -15.17 -22.49
N GLY A 90 -4.56 -14.07 -21.76
CA GLY A 90 -3.79 -12.85 -21.95
C GLY A 90 -2.61 -12.82 -21.01
N PRO A 91 -1.84 -11.72 -20.97
CA PRO A 91 -0.72 -11.60 -20.05
C PRO A 91 -1.23 -11.80 -18.61
N THR A 92 -0.87 -12.92 -17.98
CA THR A 92 -1.18 -13.21 -16.57
C THR A 92 -0.38 -12.31 -15.61
N SER A 93 0.55 -11.52 -16.16
CA SER A 93 1.37 -10.50 -15.53
C SER A 93 1.85 -9.51 -16.59
N GLY A 94 2.07 -8.24 -16.23
CA GLY A 94 2.59 -7.19 -17.10
C GLY A 94 1.52 -6.18 -17.54
N THR A 95 1.65 -5.66 -18.77
CA THR A 95 0.63 -4.83 -19.45
C THR A 95 -0.48 -5.71 -20.01
N GLY A 96 -1.73 -5.23 -20.03
CA GLY A 96 -2.87 -5.99 -20.52
C GLY A 96 -4.09 -5.84 -19.63
N TYR A 97 -5.00 -6.81 -19.69
CA TYR A 97 -6.20 -6.82 -18.85
C TYR A 97 -5.88 -7.17 -17.41
N LEU A 98 -6.16 -6.24 -16.51
CA LEU A 98 -6.00 -6.42 -15.07
C LEU A 98 -7.23 -7.13 -14.47
N PRO A 99 -7.04 -7.92 -13.41
CA PRO A 99 -8.15 -8.39 -12.59
C PRO A 99 -9.00 -7.22 -12.11
N THR A 100 -10.31 -7.26 -12.38
CA THR A 100 -11.21 -6.12 -12.19
C THR A 100 -12.52 -6.56 -11.55
N TYR A 101 -13.10 -5.72 -10.71
CA TYR A 101 -14.37 -5.95 -10.01
C TYR A 101 -15.56 -5.33 -10.74
N HIS A 102 -16.75 -5.86 -10.50
CA HIS A 102 -17.98 -5.25 -10.96
C HIS A 102 -18.21 -3.86 -10.33
N SER A 103 -18.73 -2.96 -11.15
CA SER A 103 -19.21 -1.63 -10.79
C SER A 103 -20.63 -1.43 -11.30
N SER A 104 -21.47 -0.83 -10.46
CA SER A 104 -22.79 -0.33 -10.85
C SER A 104 -22.71 0.85 -11.82
N THR A 105 -21.54 1.48 -11.94
CA THR A 105 -21.28 2.56 -12.89
C THR A 105 -20.88 1.96 -14.24
N PHE A 106 -21.63 2.30 -15.27
CA PHE A 106 -21.38 1.82 -16.63
C PHE A 106 -19.95 2.15 -17.08
N MET A 107 -19.26 1.15 -17.65
CA MET A 107 -17.91 1.26 -18.24
C MET A 107 -16.78 1.74 -17.31
N SER A 108 -16.98 1.75 -15.99
CA SER A 108 -15.92 2.09 -15.02
C SER A 108 -15.87 1.05 -13.92
N SER A 109 -15.13 -0.02 -14.18
CA SER A 109 -14.96 -1.15 -13.25
C SER A 109 -13.63 -1.01 -12.50
N PRO A 110 -13.64 -1.04 -11.15
CA PRO A 110 -12.45 -0.78 -10.35
C PRO A 110 -11.55 -2.02 -10.27
N VAL A 111 -10.24 -1.79 -10.24
CA VAL A 111 -9.23 -2.85 -9.96
C VAL A 111 -9.06 -3.14 -8.47
N LEU A 112 -9.57 -2.25 -7.61
CA LEU A 112 -9.49 -2.37 -6.15
C LEU A 112 -10.80 -2.89 -5.56
N TRP A 113 -10.70 -3.85 -4.63
CA TRP A 113 -11.87 -4.42 -3.95
C TRP A 113 -12.65 -3.36 -3.14
N SER A 114 -11.95 -2.36 -2.59
CA SER A 114 -12.54 -1.31 -1.75
C SER A 114 -13.53 -0.43 -2.52
N ASN A 115 -13.36 -0.34 -3.83
CA ASN A 115 -14.18 0.50 -4.71
C ASN A 115 -15.26 -0.32 -5.43
N ALA A 116 -15.29 -1.65 -5.25
CA ALA A 116 -16.22 -2.55 -5.93
C ALA A 116 -17.66 -2.40 -5.40
N SER A 117 -18.62 -2.33 -6.33
CA SER A 117 -20.04 -2.23 -5.99
C SER A 117 -20.56 -3.51 -5.34
N VAL A 118 -21.43 -3.34 -4.35
CA VAL A 118 -22.12 -4.46 -3.69
C VAL A 118 -23.34 -4.86 -4.50
N ILE A 119 -23.42 -6.14 -4.84
CA ILE A 119 -24.58 -6.78 -5.45
C ILE A 119 -25.47 -7.31 -4.33
N THR A 120 -26.65 -6.72 -4.17
CA THR A 120 -27.65 -7.21 -3.21
C THR A 120 -28.53 -8.27 -3.87
N HIS A 121 -28.37 -9.52 -3.44
CA HIS A 121 -29.16 -10.65 -3.94
C HIS A 121 -30.31 -10.98 -3.01
N THR A 122 -31.52 -11.03 -3.54
CA THR A 122 -32.77 -11.25 -2.79
C THR A 122 -33.42 -12.61 -3.08
N GLY A 123 -32.68 -13.54 -3.69
CA GLY A 123 -33.14 -14.89 -4.01
C GLY A 123 -33.85 -15.01 -5.37
N THR A 124 -33.85 -13.93 -6.16
CA THR A 124 -34.38 -13.87 -7.53
C THR A 124 -33.25 -13.71 -8.56
N ILE A 125 -33.57 -13.70 -9.85
CA ILE A 125 -32.59 -13.47 -10.92
C ILE A 125 -32.06 -12.02 -10.82
N ASN A 126 -30.75 -11.88 -10.64
CA ASN A 126 -30.01 -10.62 -10.60
C ASN A 126 -28.96 -10.64 -11.72
N MET A 127 -29.38 -10.15 -12.89
CA MET A 127 -28.55 -10.03 -14.10
C MET A 127 -28.08 -8.59 -14.31
N GLY A 128 -27.13 -8.38 -15.22
CA GLY A 128 -26.62 -7.05 -15.56
C GLY A 128 -25.42 -6.61 -14.73
N ASN A 129 -24.84 -7.52 -13.94
CA ASN A 129 -23.63 -7.27 -13.16
C ASN A 129 -22.40 -7.33 -14.07
N HIS A 130 -22.27 -6.38 -15.00
CA HIS A 130 -21.22 -6.40 -16.02
C HIS A 130 -19.84 -6.06 -15.44
N ILE A 131 -18.79 -6.70 -15.93
CA ILE A 131 -17.40 -6.42 -15.55
C ILE A 131 -16.67 -5.96 -16.81
N TYR A 132 -16.14 -4.73 -16.79
CA TYR A 132 -15.31 -4.21 -17.88
C TYR A 132 -13.85 -4.32 -17.44
N LEU A 133 -13.08 -5.23 -17.99
CA LEU A 133 -11.70 -5.40 -17.53
C LEU A 133 -10.89 -4.13 -17.79
N ALA A 134 -10.24 -3.62 -16.74
CA ALA A 134 -9.31 -2.51 -16.86
C ALA A 134 -8.12 -2.94 -17.73
N TYR A 135 -7.66 -2.05 -18.60
CA TYR A 135 -6.53 -2.31 -19.49
C TYR A 135 -5.37 -1.38 -19.16
N GLY A 136 -4.22 -1.97 -18.82
CA GLY A 136 -3.01 -1.24 -18.49
C GLY A 136 -2.02 -1.25 -19.64
N THR A 137 -1.52 -0.07 -20.00
CA THR A 137 -0.43 0.10 -20.97
C THR A 137 0.74 0.80 -20.33
N VAL A 138 1.95 0.37 -20.67
CA VAL A 138 3.17 1.13 -20.42
C VAL A 138 3.99 1.15 -21.70
N THR A 139 4.68 2.25 -21.97
CA THR A 139 5.74 2.29 -22.97
C THR A 139 7.01 1.66 -22.42
N ASN A 140 7.91 1.16 -23.28
CA ASN A 140 9.17 0.61 -22.82
C ASN A 140 10.06 1.72 -22.25
N GLY A 141 10.71 1.43 -21.13
CA GLY A 141 11.71 2.30 -20.52
C GLY A 141 12.71 1.52 -19.67
N PRO A 142 13.78 2.16 -19.18
CA PRO A 142 14.88 1.50 -18.48
C PRO A 142 14.57 1.14 -17.02
N GLY A 143 13.39 1.46 -16.53
CA GLY A 143 12.99 1.39 -15.13
C GLY A 143 12.64 -0.02 -14.65
N PHE A 144 13.00 -0.30 -13.39
CA PHE A 144 12.67 -1.52 -12.69
C PHE A 144 12.20 -1.21 -11.26
N ILE A 145 11.11 -1.85 -10.82
CA ILE A 145 10.61 -1.82 -9.44
C ILE A 145 10.49 -3.25 -8.94
N GLY A 146 11.15 -3.58 -7.83
CA GLY A 146 11.13 -4.91 -7.21
C GLY A 146 10.93 -4.86 -5.71
N GLY A 147 10.30 -5.89 -5.16
CA GLY A 147 9.92 -5.93 -3.76
C GLY A 147 9.44 -7.28 -3.28
N ASN A 148 8.97 -7.31 -2.04
CA ASN A 148 8.42 -8.50 -1.41
C ASN A 148 7.14 -8.14 -0.66
N VAL A 149 6.16 -9.04 -0.64
CA VAL A 149 5.01 -8.96 0.26
C VAL A 149 5.09 -10.10 1.25
N SER A 150 5.19 -9.76 2.53
CA SER A 150 5.31 -10.72 3.61
C SER A 150 4.22 -10.56 4.66
N GLN A 151 4.06 -11.58 5.49
CA GLN A 151 3.22 -11.56 6.68
C GLN A 151 4.08 -11.84 7.90
N GLY A 152 3.95 -11.00 8.92
CA GLY A 152 4.75 -11.10 10.14
C GLY A 152 4.47 -9.93 11.09
N ALA A 153 5.27 -9.82 12.14
CA ALA A 153 5.29 -8.67 13.05
C ALA A 153 6.64 -7.94 12.98
N ASN A 154 7.35 -8.03 11.86
CA ASN A 154 8.70 -7.50 11.66
C ASN A 154 9.74 -8.00 12.69
N LYS A 155 9.53 -9.18 13.29
CA LYS A 155 10.43 -9.80 14.29
C LYS A 155 11.29 -10.94 13.72
N GLY A 156 11.64 -10.88 12.43
CA GLY A 156 12.45 -11.93 11.77
C GLY A 156 11.69 -13.23 11.48
N THR A 157 10.36 -13.24 11.61
CA THR A 157 9.47 -14.38 11.29
C THR A 157 8.59 -14.09 10.07
N SER A 158 8.97 -13.13 9.22
CA SER A 158 8.18 -12.74 8.05
C SER A 158 8.19 -13.85 7.01
N SER A 159 7.03 -14.43 6.72
CA SER A 159 6.86 -15.36 5.60
C SER A 159 6.36 -14.59 4.39
N GLY A 160 6.95 -14.84 3.23
CA GLY A 160 6.38 -14.38 1.96
C GLY A 160 4.94 -14.83 1.78
N ILE A 161 4.13 -13.99 1.13
CA ILE A 161 2.75 -14.33 0.78
C ILE A 161 2.69 -14.66 -0.71
N PRO A 162 2.46 -15.93 -1.10
CA PRO A 162 2.40 -16.31 -2.51
C PRO A 162 1.08 -15.98 -3.17
N ASN A 163 1.11 -15.79 -4.49
CA ASN A 163 -0.05 -15.57 -5.35
C ASN A 163 -0.89 -14.31 -4.99
N MET A 164 -0.30 -13.35 -4.29
CA MET A 164 -0.94 -12.06 -4.04
C MET A 164 -0.83 -11.20 -5.29
N THR A 165 -1.93 -10.59 -5.72
CA THR A 165 -1.91 -9.65 -6.84
C THR A 165 -1.23 -8.36 -6.39
N VAL A 166 -0.25 -7.87 -7.15
CA VAL A 166 0.38 -6.57 -6.95
C VAL A 166 0.08 -5.71 -8.17
N LEU A 167 -0.55 -4.56 -7.94
CA LEU A 167 -0.90 -3.59 -8.97
C LEU A 167 0.18 -2.51 -9.03
N LEU A 168 0.51 -2.08 -10.24
CA LEU A 168 1.28 -0.89 -10.51
C LEU A 168 0.37 0.15 -11.15
N MET A 169 0.34 1.34 -10.57
CA MET A 169 -0.44 2.48 -11.05
C MET A 169 0.47 3.67 -11.36
N ASP A 170 0.02 4.56 -12.23
CA ASP A 170 0.67 5.85 -12.45
C ASP A 170 0.44 6.82 -11.26
N ALA A 171 1.01 8.04 -11.35
CA ALA A 171 0.85 9.07 -10.33
C ALA A 171 -0.63 9.46 -10.08
N ASN A 172 -1.48 9.35 -11.10
CA ASN A 172 -2.91 9.64 -11.06
C ASN A 172 -3.75 8.47 -10.54
N SER A 173 -3.12 7.35 -10.17
CA SER A 173 -3.77 6.11 -9.71
C SER A 173 -4.50 5.33 -10.81
N ASN A 174 -4.13 5.55 -12.08
CA ASN A 174 -4.59 4.68 -13.16
C ASN A 174 -3.77 3.40 -13.17
N PRO A 175 -4.39 2.21 -13.23
CA PRO A 175 -3.66 0.95 -13.34
C PRO A 175 -2.92 0.84 -14.68
N ILE A 176 -1.64 0.43 -14.65
CA ILE A 176 -0.81 0.28 -15.85
C ILE A 176 -0.21 -1.12 -16.01
N LYS A 177 0.06 -1.82 -14.91
CA LYS A 177 0.51 -3.22 -14.90
C LYS A 177 0.01 -3.95 -13.65
N PHE A 178 0.05 -5.28 -13.69
CA PHE A 178 -0.04 -6.10 -12.47
C PHE A 178 0.94 -7.27 -12.53
N THR A 179 1.20 -7.87 -11.39
CA THR A 179 1.90 -9.14 -11.29
C THR A 179 1.33 -9.91 -10.10
N THR A 180 1.78 -11.15 -9.90
CA THR A 180 1.49 -11.92 -8.71
C THR A 180 2.79 -12.24 -7.99
N THR A 181 2.77 -12.23 -6.66
CA THR A 181 3.91 -12.64 -5.87
C THR A 181 4.22 -14.13 -6.06
N ASP A 182 5.50 -14.47 -6.05
CA ASP A 182 5.97 -15.86 -6.15
C ASP A 182 5.84 -16.63 -4.82
N ALA A 183 6.39 -17.86 -4.75
CA ALA A 183 6.37 -18.69 -3.55
C ALA A 183 6.99 -18.01 -2.31
N ASN A 184 7.94 -17.08 -2.52
CA ASN A 184 8.65 -16.35 -1.48
C ASN A 184 8.05 -14.97 -1.21
N GLY A 185 6.95 -14.59 -1.88
CA GLY A 185 6.33 -13.28 -1.75
C GLY A 185 6.96 -12.21 -2.65
N ASP A 186 7.93 -12.55 -3.49
CA ASP A 186 8.66 -11.59 -4.31
C ASP A 186 7.84 -11.18 -5.53
N TYR A 187 7.96 -9.91 -5.93
CA TYR A 187 7.33 -9.35 -7.12
C TYR A 187 8.25 -8.36 -7.82
N SER A 188 8.03 -8.16 -9.12
CA SER A 188 8.78 -7.19 -9.91
C SER A 188 7.98 -6.62 -11.08
N PHE A 189 8.33 -5.39 -11.45
CA PHE A 189 7.89 -4.70 -12.66
C PHE A 189 9.12 -4.19 -13.42
N ASP A 190 9.27 -4.64 -14.65
CA ASP A 190 10.34 -4.21 -15.55
C ASP A 190 9.81 -3.25 -16.63
N ASN A 191 10.74 -2.77 -17.48
CA ASN A 191 10.43 -2.00 -18.67
C ASN A 191 9.58 -0.74 -18.39
N LEU A 192 9.91 -0.01 -17.32
CA LEU A 192 9.16 1.17 -16.89
C LEU A 192 9.82 2.46 -17.42
N PRO A 193 9.07 3.40 -18.00
CA PRO A 193 9.59 4.72 -18.33
C PRO A 193 9.85 5.53 -17.05
N PHE A 194 10.56 6.66 -17.20
CA PHE A 194 10.71 7.59 -16.09
C PHE A 194 9.36 8.16 -15.68
N GLY A 195 9.14 8.29 -14.38
CA GLY A 195 7.87 8.71 -13.82
C GLY A 195 7.69 8.26 -12.38
N THR A 196 6.58 8.70 -11.80
CA THR A 196 6.16 8.30 -10.45
C THR A 196 5.07 7.26 -10.55
N TYR A 197 5.23 6.20 -9.77
CA TYR A 197 4.35 5.03 -9.74
C TYR A 197 3.86 4.76 -8.33
N LYS A 198 2.70 4.13 -8.22
CA LYS A 198 2.18 3.58 -6.97
C LYS A 198 2.14 2.07 -7.05
N VAL A 199 2.84 1.40 -6.13
CA VAL A 199 2.77 -0.04 -5.96
C VAL A 199 1.73 -0.37 -4.91
N TYR A 200 0.80 -1.27 -5.25
CA TYR A 200 -0.34 -1.62 -4.41
C TYR A 200 -0.54 -3.15 -4.38
N PRO A 201 -0.12 -3.84 -3.31
CA PRO A 201 -0.56 -5.20 -3.07
C PRO A 201 -2.08 -5.24 -2.81
N GLU A 202 -2.79 -6.01 -3.62
CA GLU A 202 -4.23 -6.20 -3.56
C GLU A 202 -4.55 -7.51 -2.88
N ASN A 203 -5.22 -7.41 -1.74
CA ASN A 203 -5.79 -8.57 -1.06
C ASN A 203 -7.18 -8.24 -0.51
N LEU A 204 -8.09 -9.20 -0.63
CA LEU A 204 -9.48 -9.04 -0.23
C LEU A 204 -9.61 -8.72 1.26
N GLY A 205 -10.24 -7.58 1.55
CA GLY A 205 -10.55 -7.16 2.91
C GLY A 205 -9.40 -6.49 3.65
N ASP A 206 -8.21 -6.39 3.05
CA ASP A 206 -7.09 -5.64 3.64
C ASP A 206 -7.07 -4.20 3.11
N ALA A 207 -6.87 -3.24 4.01
CA ALA A 207 -6.60 -1.86 3.67
C ALA A 207 -5.10 -1.67 3.36
N THR A 208 -4.79 -1.43 2.09
CA THR A 208 -3.40 -1.24 1.64
C THR A 208 -3.05 0.24 1.56
N THR A 209 -1.92 0.62 2.14
CA THR A 209 -1.26 1.91 1.90
C THR A 209 -0.25 1.75 0.76
N PRO A 210 -0.45 2.35 -0.42
CA PRO A 210 0.45 2.19 -1.55
C PRO A 210 1.83 2.83 -1.30
N ALA A 211 2.85 2.29 -1.95
CA ALA A 211 4.18 2.90 -1.98
C ALA A 211 4.33 3.77 -3.23
N SER A 212 4.68 5.05 -3.05
CA SER A 212 4.98 5.98 -4.14
C SER A 212 6.47 5.93 -4.49
N ILE A 213 6.79 5.47 -5.70
CA ILE A 213 8.15 5.24 -6.18
C ILE A 213 8.40 6.10 -7.41
N THR A 214 9.50 6.85 -7.44
CA THR A 214 9.91 7.62 -8.63
C THR A 214 11.08 6.93 -9.30
N ILE A 215 10.95 6.70 -10.61
CA ILE A 215 12.03 6.25 -11.50
C ILE A 215 12.50 7.46 -12.29
N ASP A 216 13.79 7.76 -12.20
CA ASP A 216 14.44 8.86 -12.91
C ASP A 216 15.80 8.41 -13.49
N ALA A 217 16.54 9.34 -14.12
CA ALA A 217 17.83 9.04 -14.75
C ALA A 217 18.91 8.56 -13.78
N THR A 218 18.78 8.85 -12.49
CA THR A 218 19.70 8.44 -11.41
C THR A 218 19.19 7.25 -10.59
N HIS A 219 17.89 6.96 -10.66
CA HIS A 219 17.20 5.89 -9.94
C HIS A 219 16.41 5.01 -10.91
N THR A 220 17.12 4.33 -11.81
CA THR A 220 16.48 3.43 -12.79
C THR A 220 16.04 2.11 -12.18
N THR A 221 16.60 1.72 -11.03
CA THR A 221 16.31 0.45 -10.37
C THR A 221 15.92 0.69 -8.91
N MET A 222 14.68 0.36 -8.57
CA MET A 222 14.13 0.51 -7.23
C MET A 222 13.80 -0.88 -6.65
N ASN A 223 14.75 -1.43 -5.90
CA ASN A 223 14.61 -2.70 -5.18
C ASN A 223 14.23 -2.47 -3.72
N GLY A 224 13.80 -3.55 -3.04
CA GLY A 224 13.56 -3.53 -1.60
C GLY A 224 12.27 -2.81 -1.20
N ILE A 225 11.29 -2.72 -2.09
CA ILE A 225 9.96 -2.23 -1.75
C ILE A 225 9.21 -3.33 -1.02
N ILE A 226 9.35 -3.38 0.31
CA ILE A 226 8.82 -4.46 1.13
C ILE A 226 7.48 -4.03 1.73
N PHE A 227 6.44 -4.83 1.54
CA PHE A 227 5.16 -4.68 2.21
C PHE A 227 5.00 -5.74 3.29
N GLU A 228 4.43 -5.34 4.43
CA GLU A 228 4.02 -6.26 5.48
C GLU A 228 2.50 -6.23 5.63
N ARG A 229 1.91 -7.43 5.63
CA ARG A 229 0.50 -7.66 5.92
C ARG A 229 0.30 -7.98 7.40
N SER A 230 -0.58 -7.23 8.05
CA SER A 230 -1.12 -7.58 9.37
C SER A 230 -2.45 -8.32 9.22
N SER A 231 -2.48 -9.62 9.54
CA SER A 231 -3.74 -10.39 9.56
C SER A 231 -4.72 -9.92 10.63
N THR A 232 -4.20 -9.37 11.72
CA THR A 232 -5.00 -8.90 12.86
C THR A 232 -5.67 -7.57 12.52
N ASN A 233 -4.90 -6.62 11.97
CA ASN A 233 -5.41 -5.29 11.66
C ASN A 233 -6.04 -5.20 10.26
N LYS A 234 -5.90 -6.24 9.44
CA LYS A 234 -6.33 -6.26 8.04
C LYS A 234 -5.74 -5.09 7.25
N THR A 235 -4.43 -4.88 7.39
CA THR A 235 -3.71 -3.81 6.70
C THR A 235 -2.51 -4.35 5.95
N ILE A 236 -2.16 -3.71 4.85
CA ILE A 236 -0.88 -3.91 4.16
C ILE A 236 -0.18 -2.56 4.08
N THR A 237 1.03 -2.48 4.64
CA THR A 237 1.78 -1.23 4.74
C THR A 237 3.22 -1.43 4.29
N LEU A 238 3.82 -0.39 3.74
CA LEU A 238 5.23 -0.38 3.40
C LEU A 238 6.08 -0.50 4.67
N VAL A 239 7.03 -1.42 4.65
CA VAL A 239 8.10 -1.51 5.65
C VAL A 239 9.18 -0.53 5.23
N THR A 240 9.28 0.59 5.91
CA THR A 240 10.39 1.52 5.71
C THR A 240 11.59 1.01 6.51
N THR A 241 12.56 0.42 5.82
CA THR A 241 13.83 -0.02 6.42
C THR A 241 14.76 1.15 6.77
N SER A 242 14.38 2.39 6.42
CA SER A 242 15.04 3.62 6.86
C SER A 242 14.17 4.38 7.85
N VAL A 243 14.80 5.08 8.78
CA VAL A 243 14.21 6.28 9.37
C VAL A 243 13.85 7.19 8.20
N ALA A 244 12.62 7.72 8.13
CA ALA A 244 12.32 8.79 7.19
C ALA A 244 13.48 9.78 7.27
N ASN A 245 14.14 10.09 6.15
CA ASN A 245 15.03 11.24 6.12
C ASN A 245 14.16 12.38 6.61
N VAL A 246 14.36 12.80 7.86
CA VAL A 246 13.80 14.05 8.31
C VAL A 246 14.46 15.00 7.34
N SER A 247 13.68 15.56 6.42
CA SER A 247 14.07 16.73 5.66
C SER A 247 14.14 17.89 6.66
N GLY A 248 14.97 17.70 7.70
CA GLY A 248 15.35 18.67 8.68
C GLY A 248 16.19 19.61 7.89
N LYS A 249 15.54 20.69 7.45
CA LYS A 249 16.24 21.87 6.96
C LYS A 249 17.37 22.10 7.96
N THR A 250 18.61 21.93 7.53
CA THR A 250 19.74 22.15 8.41
C THR A 250 19.92 23.66 8.48
N LEU A 251 19.92 24.24 9.68
CA LEU A 251 20.26 25.66 9.80
C LEU A 251 21.76 25.80 9.55
N ASP A 252 22.12 26.58 8.54
CA ASP A 252 23.51 26.99 8.31
C ASP A 252 23.83 28.19 9.22
N LEU A 253 24.25 27.87 10.46
CA LEU A 253 24.58 28.84 11.51
C LEU A 253 25.99 28.57 12.05
N SER A 254 26.54 29.54 12.78
CA SER A 254 27.82 29.36 13.47
C SER A 254 27.71 29.67 14.96
N VAL A 255 28.32 28.82 15.78
CA VAL A 255 28.41 29.00 17.23
C VAL A 255 29.88 29.20 17.61
N TYR A 256 30.20 30.29 18.32
CA TYR A 256 31.56 30.68 18.67
C TYR A 256 31.64 31.49 19.97
N PRO A 257 32.77 31.51 20.70
CA PRO A 257 33.98 30.74 20.42
C PRO A 257 33.80 29.26 20.79
N ASN A 258 34.59 28.39 20.15
CA ASN A 258 34.74 27.00 20.54
C ASN A 258 36.24 26.68 20.47
N PRO A 259 36.96 26.52 21.59
CA PRO A 259 36.45 26.39 22.97
C PRO A 259 35.86 27.68 23.56
N ALA A 260 34.89 27.55 24.47
CA ALA A 260 34.27 28.67 25.19
C ALA A 260 34.59 28.63 26.69
N HIS A 261 34.69 29.81 27.30
CA HIS A 261 34.87 29.95 28.74
C HIS A 261 33.54 30.30 29.42
N ASN A 262 33.08 31.54 29.26
CA ASN A 262 31.92 32.05 29.98
C ASN A 262 30.68 32.19 29.10
N VAL A 263 30.88 32.44 27.79
CA VAL A 263 29.79 32.77 26.87
C VAL A 263 30.00 32.15 25.52
N VAL A 264 28.89 31.89 24.84
CA VAL A 264 28.83 31.33 23.50
C VAL A 264 27.85 32.16 22.68
N ASN A 265 28.27 32.62 21.51
CA ASN A 265 27.46 33.40 20.59
C ASN A 265 26.96 32.53 19.46
N ILE A 266 25.68 32.72 19.10
CA ILE A 266 25.03 32.10 17.96
C ILE A 266 24.85 33.18 16.90
N ASN A 267 25.47 33.00 15.73
CA ASN A 267 25.23 33.81 14.54
C ASN A 267 24.24 33.07 13.62
N TRP A 268 23.08 33.68 13.45
CA TRP A 268 21.92 33.14 12.73
C TRP A 268 22.04 33.27 11.21
N GLY A 269 23.11 33.81 10.65
CA GLY A 269 23.29 33.96 9.21
C GLY A 269 22.17 34.80 8.58
N THR A 270 21.45 34.22 7.60
CA THR A 270 20.33 34.86 6.91
C THR A 270 18.97 34.63 7.58
N TYR A 271 18.92 33.85 8.67
CA TYR A 271 17.67 33.49 9.34
C TYR A 271 17.25 34.56 10.36
N THR A 272 16.50 35.57 9.92
CA THR A 272 16.23 36.78 10.74
C THR A 272 14.81 36.87 11.33
N GLN A 273 13.93 35.91 11.05
CA GLN A 273 12.50 35.99 11.43
C GLN A 273 12.01 34.66 12.04
N ASN A 274 12.41 34.37 13.29
CA ASN A 274 11.79 33.33 14.12
C ASN A 274 12.28 33.32 15.59
N VAL A 275 11.68 32.44 16.39
CA VAL A 275 12.20 31.99 17.68
C VAL A 275 12.86 30.61 17.49
N ALA A 276 14.04 30.41 18.06
CA ALA A 276 14.72 29.12 18.14
C ALA A 276 14.75 28.62 19.58
N THR A 277 14.68 27.31 19.78
CA THR A 277 14.92 26.65 21.06
C THR A 277 16.35 26.14 21.09
N VAL A 278 17.17 26.67 21.99
CA VAL A 278 18.55 26.26 22.23
C VAL A 278 18.57 25.34 23.43
N VAL A 279 19.17 24.16 23.27
CA VAL A 279 19.34 23.16 24.33
C VAL A 279 20.81 22.77 24.37
N ILE A 280 21.45 22.87 25.53
CA ILE A 280 22.79 22.32 25.75
C ILE A 280 22.64 21.04 26.55
N SER A 281 23.26 19.97 26.08
CA SER A 281 23.30 18.67 26.77
C SER A 281 24.73 18.20 26.98
N ASP A 282 24.99 17.50 28.08
CA ASP A 282 26.27 16.84 28.32
C ASP A 282 26.47 15.59 27.43
N VAL A 283 27.63 14.94 27.53
CA VAL A 283 27.93 13.71 26.76
C VAL A 283 27.01 12.53 27.05
N THR A 284 26.27 12.56 28.16
CA THR A 284 25.27 11.54 28.51
C THR A 284 23.88 11.86 27.97
N GLY A 285 23.72 13.02 27.33
CA GLY A 285 22.43 13.51 26.81
C GLY A 285 21.56 14.21 27.86
N LYS A 286 22.08 14.44 29.07
CA LYS A 286 21.35 15.21 30.09
C LYS A 286 21.34 16.68 29.70
N LYS A 287 20.14 17.26 29.57
CA LYS A 287 19.95 18.69 29.31
C LYS A 287 20.44 19.50 30.50
N VAL A 288 21.43 20.36 30.27
CA VAL A 288 22.02 21.25 31.27
C VAL A 288 21.58 22.71 31.09
N TYR A 289 21.12 23.07 29.89
CA TYR A 289 20.57 24.38 29.58
C TYR A 289 19.44 24.23 28.56
N ALA A 290 18.39 25.04 28.67
CA ALA A 290 17.35 25.15 27.67
C ALA A 290 16.73 26.56 27.70
N ALA A 291 16.68 27.23 26.55
CA ALA A 291 16.05 28.54 26.42
C ALA A 291 15.46 28.74 25.03
N GLN A 292 14.43 29.59 24.94
CA GLN A 292 13.96 30.14 23.67
C GLN A 292 14.65 31.47 23.41
N VAL A 293 15.15 31.64 22.19
CA VAL A 293 15.93 32.80 21.77
C VAL A 293 15.39 33.37 20.48
N SER A 294 15.43 34.69 20.36
CA SER A 294 15.01 35.39 19.16
C SER A 294 16.13 35.40 18.12
N MET A 295 15.82 35.07 16.87
CA MET A 295 16.79 35.03 15.76
C MET A 295 17.00 36.40 15.08
N ASN A 296 16.46 37.48 15.66
CA ASN A 296 16.53 38.84 15.10
C ASN A 296 17.92 39.49 15.19
N ALA A 297 18.79 38.98 16.06
CA ALA A 297 20.17 39.43 16.23
C ALA A 297 21.02 38.29 16.81
N ASN A 298 22.35 38.41 16.70
CA ASN A 298 23.27 37.47 17.34
C ASN A 298 22.91 37.29 18.82
N THR A 299 22.82 36.04 19.25
CA THR A 299 22.40 35.71 20.61
C THR A 299 23.58 35.21 21.41
N THR A 300 23.77 35.76 22.60
CA THR A 300 24.75 35.29 23.57
C THR A 300 24.09 34.36 24.58
N VAL A 301 24.66 33.17 24.75
CA VAL A 301 24.27 32.16 25.73
C VAL A 301 25.34 32.10 26.80
N ASP A 302 24.94 32.28 28.06
CA ASP A 302 25.83 32.16 29.22
C ASP A 302 26.06 30.68 29.55
N VAL A 303 27.33 30.28 29.56
CA VAL A 303 27.80 28.93 29.87
C VAL A 303 28.73 28.90 31.08
N SER A 304 28.89 30.01 31.80
CA SER A 304 29.79 30.14 32.95
C SER A 304 29.47 29.21 34.12
N SER A 305 28.22 28.74 34.21
CA SER A 305 27.79 27.77 35.22
C SER A 305 28.05 26.31 34.85
N LEU A 306 28.54 26.04 33.62
CA LEU A 306 28.87 24.71 33.16
C LEU A 306 30.31 24.34 33.54
N ASN A 307 30.52 23.10 33.95
CA ASN A 307 31.87 22.59 34.21
C ASN A 307 32.65 22.45 32.91
N SER A 308 33.97 22.54 32.98
CA SER A 308 34.85 22.29 31.82
C SER A 308 34.61 20.87 31.29
N GLY A 309 34.33 20.75 29.99
CA GLY A 309 33.90 19.49 29.39
C GLY A 309 33.33 19.62 28.00
N MET A 310 32.93 18.49 27.44
CA MET A 310 32.34 18.39 26.10
C MET A 310 30.82 18.42 26.20
N TYR A 311 30.19 19.27 25.37
CA TYR A 311 28.75 19.45 25.33
C TYR A 311 28.24 19.46 23.87
N PHE A 312 26.95 19.20 23.71
CA PHE A 312 26.25 19.37 22.45
C PHE A 312 25.22 20.48 22.59
N MET A 313 25.30 21.49 21.74
CA MET A 313 24.27 22.52 21.61
C MET A 313 23.37 22.16 20.43
N SER A 314 22.11 21.88 20.71
CA SER A 314 21.06 21.65 19.72
C SER A 314 20.16 22.88 19.62
N ILE A 315 20.01 23.39 18.41
CA ILE A 315 19.23 24.57 18.06
C ILE A 315 18.10 24.11 17.15
N ASN A 316 16.85 24.35 17.56
CA ASN A 316 15.67 23.94 16.80
C ASN A 316 14.77 25.16 16.55
N SER A 317 14.43 25.43 15.30
CA SER A 317 13.51 26.49 14.88
C SER A 317 12.53 25.95 13.84
N ALA A 318 11.50 26.73 13.49
CA ALA A 318 10.63 26.36 12.37
C ALA A 318 11.35 26.29 11.02
N ASN A 319 12.50 26.95 10.89
CA ASN A 319 13.32 26.95 9.69
C ASN A 319 14.26 25.74 9.60
N GLY A 320 14.40 24.96 10.69
CA GLY A 320 15.34 23.86 10.72
C GLY A 320 15.97 23.59 12.08
N SER A 321 16.87 22.61 12.11
CA SER A 321 17.67 22.26 13.28
C SER A 321 19.17 22.28 12.97
N ASN A 322 19.99 22.58 13.95
CA ASN A 322 21.45 22.40 13.91
C ASN A 322 21.91 21.83 15.25
N THR A 323 22.90 20.93 15.24
CA THR A 323 23.55 20.48 16.48
C THR A 323 25.05 20.64 16.33
N GLN A 324 25.67 21.40 17.24
CA GLN A 324 27.10 21.65 17.23
C GLN A 324 27.76 21.12 18.50
N LYS A 325 28.90 20.46 18.33
CA LYS A 325 29.76 20.03 19.44
C LYS A 325 30.54 21.23 19.97
N MET A 326 30.56 21.40 21.28
CA MET A 326 31.23 22.51 21.96
C MET A 326 32.13 21.99 23.07
N LEU A 327 33.28 22.65 23.24
CA LEU A 327 34.18 22.46 24.37
C LEU A 327 34.09 23.65 25.31
N ILE A 328 33.76 23.41 26.58
CA ILE A 328 33.78 24.42 27.65
C ILE A 328 35.07 24.25 28.45
N GLN A 329 35.76 25.35 28.76
CA GLN A 329 37.02 25.40 29.49
C GLN A 329 36.97 26.30 30.71
#